data_AF-A0A3N5F170-F1
#
_entry.id   AF-A0A3N5F170-F1
#
_cell.length_a   1.000
_cell.length_b   1.000
_cell.length_c   1.000
_cell.angle_alpha   90.00
_cell.angle_beta   90.00
_cell.angle_gamma   90.00
#
_symmetry.space_group_name_H-M   'P 1'
#
loop_
_entity.id
_entity.type
_entity.pdbx_description
1 polymer ?
#
loop_
_entity_poly.entity_id
_entity_poly.type
_entity_poly.pdbx_seq_one_letter_code
_entity_poly.pdbx_strand_id
1 'polypeptide(L)'
;MATTTPKSFVGRTQEYITSTQIWKSIFRNRLPVDRRGRALLVLSNVFLHLHPVRIHKSGIRVKFTWCMGGLTFFFFLVEAFTGLLLMFYYRPTVAYAYMDIVDLAEQVPLGVMRELHRWGAHAMVITVWLH
;
A
#
# COMPACT_ATOMS: atom_id res chain seq x y z
N MET A 1 -6.79 4.44 -51.39
CA MET A 1 -7.88 3.69 -50.73
C MET A 1 -7.23 2.86 -49.61
N ALA A 2 -7.24 3.32 -48.37
CA ALA A 2 -6.62 2.60 -47.25
C ALA A 2 -7.69 1.81 -46.50
N THR A 3 -7.53 0.49 -46.47
CA THR A 3 -8.41 -0.47 -45.82
C THR A 3 -8.29 -0.34 -44.30
N THR A 4 -9.30 0.25 -43.64
CA THR A 4 -9.38 0.24 -42.17
C THR A 4 -9.87 -1.12 -41.72
N THR A 5 -8.96 -2.02 -41.38
CA THR A 5 -9.27 -3.28 -40.69
C THR A 5 -10.05 -2.97 -39.41
N PRO A 6 -11.20 -3.63 -39.17
CA PRO A 6 -12.00 -3.34 -37.98
C PRO A 6 -11.21 -3.69 -36.73
N LYS A 7 -10.87 -2.68 -35.92
CA LYS A 7 -10.17 -2.89 -34.63
C LYS A 7 -11.06 -3.74 -33.72
N SER A 8 -10.46 -4.76 -33.11
CA SER A 8 -11.16 -5.64 -32.16
C SER A 8 -11.78 -4.82 -31.02
N PHE A 9 -12.83 -5.34 -30.39
CA PHE A 9 -13.50 -4.68 -29.26
C PHE A 9 -12.50 -4.27 -28.16
N VAL A 10 -11.53 -5.15 -27.88
CA VAL A 10 -10.42 -4.91 -26.93
C VAL A 10 -9.51 -3.75 -27.38
N GLY A 11 -9.21 -3.65 -28.68
CA GLY A 11 -8.41 -2.53 -29.20
C GLY A 11 -9.11 -1.18 -29.05
N ARG A 12 -10.43 -1.13 -29.24
CA ARG A 12 -11.22 0.10 -29.06
C ARG A 12 -11.33 0.52 -27.59
N THR A 13 -11.53 -0.41 -26.66
CA THR A 13 -11.60 -0.09 -25.23
C THR A 13 -10.25 0.38 -24.70
N GLN A 14 -9.15 -0.23 -25.16
CA GLN A 14 -7.80 0.22 -24.82
C GLN A 14 -7.49 1.63 -25.35
N GLU A 15 -7.89 1.94 -26.58
CA GLU A 15 -7.70 3.27 -27.18
C GLU A 15 -8.56 4.35 -26.49
N TYR A 16 -9.74 3.98 -26.00
CA TYR A 16 -10.61 4.85 -25.20
C TYR A 16 -10.02 5.14 -23.81
N ILE A 17 -9.55 4.11 -23.09
CA ILE A 17 -8.92 4.27 -21.78
C ILE A 17 -7.62 5.09 -21.89
N THR A 18 -6.80 4.82 -22.90
CA THR A 18 -5.51 5.51 -23.08
C THR A 18 -5.62 6.92 -23.66
N SER A 19 -6.73 7.26 -24.32
CA SER A 19 -6.98 8.62 -24.83
C SER A 19 -7.58 9.56 -23.79
N THR A 20 -8.06 9.03 -22.66
CA THR A 20 -8.70 9.80 -21.59
C THR A 20 -7.71 10.79 -20.96
N GLN A 21 -8.17 11.99 -20.61
CA GLN A 21 -7.32 13.03 -19.98
C GLN A 21 -6.66 12.54 -18.68
N ILE A 22 -7.35 11.68 -17.93
CA ILE A 22 -6.85 11.03 -16.71
C ILE A 22 -5.60 10.17 -17.02
N TRP A 23 -5.65 9.36 -18.09
CA TRP A 23 -4.52 8.52 -18.49
C TRP A 23 -3.31 9.34 -18.94
N LYS A 24 -3.53 10.38 -19.73
CA LYS A 24 -2.49 11.32 -20.17
C LYS A 24 -1.91 12.15 -19.01
N SER A 25 -2.70 12.39 -17.96
CA SER A 25 -2.26 13.09 -16.74
C SER A 25 -1.37 12.21 -15.85
N ILE A 26 -1.67 10.91 -15.74
CA ILE A 26 -0.90 9.97 -14.92
C ILE A 26 0.41 9.57 -15.61
N PHE A 27 0.39 9.33 -16.93
CA PHE A 27 1.59 8.99 -17.71
C PHE A 27 2.05 10.16 -18.58
N ARG A 28 2.39 11.28 -17.92
CA ARG A 28 2.68 12.56 -18.60
C ARG A 28 4.04 12.60 -19.32
N ASN A 29 4.99 11.73 -18.95
CA ASN A 29 6.37 11.76 -19.46
C ASN A 29 6.80 10.43 -20.11
N ARG A 30 7.54 10.52 -21.23
CA ARG A 30 8.16 9.35 -21.91
C ARG A 30 9.30 8.76 -21.06
N LEU A 31 9.52 7.45 -21.16
CA LEU A 31 10.60 6.73 -20.44
C LEU A 31 11.99 7.34 -20.76
N PRO A 32 12.71 7.85 -19.75
CA PRO A 32 13.95 8.60 -19.94
C PRO A 32 15.15 7.65 -20.03
N VAL A 33 15.94 7.87 -21.08
CA VAL A 33 17.20 7.15 -21.33
C VAL A 33 18.38 7.71 -20.52
N ASP A 34 18.32 8.99 -20.16
CA ASP A 34 19.38 9.71 -19.44
C ASP A 34 19.16 9.74 -17.91
N ARG A 35 20.25 9.84 -17.13
CA ARG A 35 20.23 9.86 -15.65
C ARG A 35 19.42 11.03 -15.10
N ARG A 36 19.55 12.22 -15.69
CA ARG A 36 18.82 13.43 -15.25
C ARG A 36 17.32 13.29 -15.51
N GLY A 37 16.95 12.73 -16.66
CA GLY A 37 15.55 12.47 -17.00
C GLY A 37 14.88 11.50 -16.03
N ARG A 38 15.56 10.44 -15.59
CA ARG A 38 15.02 9.48 -14.59
C ARG A 38 14.73 10.15 -13.25
N ALA A 39 15.64 10.99 -12.76
CA ALA A 39 15.43 11.72 -11.51
C ALA A 39 14.25 12.70 -11.62
N LEU A 40 14.16 13.45 -12.73
CA LEU A 40 13.07 14.39 -12.96
C LEU A 40 11.70 13.69 -13.03
N LEU A 41 11.65 12.49 -13.60
CA LEU A 41 10.41 11.71 -13.72
C LEU A 41 9.93 11.19 -12.37
N VAL A 42 10.88 10.78 -11.52
CA VAL A 42 10.58 10.38 -10.14
C VAL A 42 10.07 11.56 -9.32
N LEU A 43 10.69 12.73 -9.45
CA LEU A 43 10.30 13.94 -8.70
C LEU A 43 8.99 14.57 -9.20
N SER A 44 8.67 14.43 -10.49
CA SER A 44 7.45 15.02 -11.09
C SER A 44 6.19 14.18 -10.91
N ASN A 45 6.30 12.98 -10.33
CA ASN A 45 5.16 12.10 -10.08
C ASN A 45 5.04 11.80 -8.58
N VAL A 46 3.86 12.00 -8.02
CA VAL A 46 3.57 11.76 -6.59
C VAL A 46 3.93 10.33 -6.19
N PHE A 47 3.55 9.34 -7.01
CA PHE A 47 3.80 7.93 -6.71
C PHE A 47 5.26 7.52 -6.87
N LEU A 48 5.95 8.07 -7.87
CA LEU A 48 7.35 7.74 -8.07
C LEU A 48 8.23 8.43 -7.02
N HIS A 49 7.86 9.63 -6.54
CA HIS A 49 8.58 10.36 -5.50
C HIS A 49 8.76 9.54 -4.21
N LEU A 50 7.76 8.73 -3.83
CA LEU A 50 7.85 7.86 -2.66
C LEU A 50 8.94 6.78 -2.83
N HIS A 51 9.27 6.41 -4.08
CA HIS A 51 10.29 5.43 -4.37
C HIS A 51 11.65 6.10 -4.64
N PRO A 52 12.75 5.65 -4.00
CA PRO A 52 14.06 6.23 -4.23
C PRO A 52 14.51 6.10 -5.70
N VAL A 53 15.07 7.18 -6.25
CA VAL A 53 15.54 7.29 -7.64
C VAL A 53 16.66 6.27 -7.94
N ARG A 54 17.47 5.96 -6.93
CA ARG A 54 18.60 5.02 -7.02
C ARG A 54 18.73 4.23 -5.74
N ILE A 55 18.83 2.91 -5.87
CA ILE A 55 19.10 1.99 -4.77
C ILE A 55 20.32 1.17 -5.17
N HIS A 56 21.29 0.99 -4.26
CA HIS A 56 22.41 0.09 -4.50
C HIS A 56 21.92 -1.38 -4.53
N LYS A 57 22.41 -2.15 -5.51
CA LYS A 57 22.03 -3.57 -5.69
C LYS A 57 22.29 -4.43 -4.45
N SER A 58 23.25 -4.05 -3.62
CA SER A 58 23.56 -4.74 -2.36
C SER A 58 22.46 -4.61 -1.31
N GLY A 59 21.73 -3.49 -1.28
CA GLY A 59 20.65 -3.22 -0.32
C GLY A 59 19.30 -3.86 -0.67
N ILE A 60 19.11 -4.28 -1.91
CA ILE A 60 17.89 -5.00 -2.38
C ILE A 60 17.98 -6.50 -2.07
N ARG A 61 19.16 -7.01 -1.65
CA ARG A 61 19.30 -8.42 -1.31
C ARG A 61 18.49 -8.72 -0.06
N VAL A 62 17.34 -9.39 -0.25
CA VAL A 62 16.42 -9.85 0.81
C VAL A 62 17.18 -10.57 1.93
N LYS A 63 18.27 -11.28 1.61
CA LYS A 63 19.12 -11.98 2.59
C LYS A 63 19.79 -11.09 3.64
N PHE A 64 20.01 -9.79 3.38
CA PHE A 64 20.73 -8.89 4.29
C PHE A 64 19.82 -8.05 5.19
N THR A 65 18.67 -7.61 4.69
CA THR A 65 17.80 -6.66 5.40
C THR A 65 16.37 -7.16 5.57
N TRP A 66 16.06 -8.39 5.12
CA TRP A 66 14.72 -9.02 5.14
C TRP A 66 13.56 -8.16 4.62
N CYS A 67 13.85 -7.01 3.97
CA CYS A 67 12.87 -5.96 3.70
C CYS A 67 12.11 -5.53 4.98
N MET A 68 12.78 -5.44 6.13
CA MET A 68 12.15 -5.13 7.41
C MET A 68 11.40 -3.79 7.40
N GLY A 69 11.89 -2.77 6.68
CA GLY A 69 11.16 -1.51 6.48
C GLY A 69 9.85 -1.65 5.70
N GLY A 70 9.77 -2.57 4.73
CA GLY A 70 8.51 -2.86 4.03
C GLY A 70 7.54 -3.66 4.91
N LEU A 71 8.09 -4.56 5.73
CA LEU A 71 7.32 -5.41 6.63
C LEU A 71 6.72 -4.62 7.80
N THR A 72 7.46 -3.66 8.37
CA THR A 72 6.94 -2.72 9.38
C THR A 72 5.79 -1.88 8.83
N PHE A 73 5.94 -1.34 7.61
CA PHE A 73 4.86 -0.61 6.94
C PHE A 73 3.64 -1.48 6.66
N PHE A 74 3.84 -2.76 6.30
CA PHE A 74 2.75 -3.72 6.14
C PHE A 74 2.00 -3.96 7.46
N PHE A 75 2.71 -4.20 8.57
CA PHE A 75 2.08 -4.36 9.88
C PHE A 75 1.34 -3.10 10.34
N PHE A 76 1.88 -1.91 10.06
CA PHE A 76 1.19 -0.65 10.32
C PHE A 76 -0.16 -0.55 9.60
N LEU A 77 -0.26 -0.97 8.33
CA LEU A 77 -1.53 -0.99 7.60
C LEU A 77 -2.53 -1.99 8.20
N VAL A 78 -2.04 -3.16 8.61
CA VAL A 78 -2.85 -4.20 9.27
C VAL A 78 -3.39 -3.70 10.60
N GLU A 79 -2.56 -3.07 11.42
CA GLU A 79 -2.96 -2.46 12.70
C GLU A 79 -3.91 -1.28 12.51
N ALA A 80 -3.68 -0.41 11.52
CA ALA A 80 -4.57 0.70 11.23
C ALA A 80 -5.97 0.19 10.83
N PHE A 81 -6.04 -0.83 9.97
CA PHE A 81 -7.31 -1.40 9.53
C PHE A 81 -8.04 -2.12 10.66
N THR A 82 -7.35 -3.00 11.40
CA THR A 82 -7.95 -3.71 12.53
C THR A 82 -8.32 -2.77 13.67
N GLY A 83 -7.46 -1.81 14.01
CA GLY A 83 -7.72 -0.81 15.05
C GLY A 83 -8.93 0.06 14.73
N LEU A 84 -9.08 0.49 13.47
CA LEU A 84 -10.27 1.22 13.02
C LEU A 84 -11.55 0.40 13.19
N LEU A 85 -11.52 -0.89 12.85
CA LEU A 85 -12.67 -1.78 13.04
C LEU A 85 -13.02 -1.97 14.52
N LEU A 86 -12.02 -2.14 15.38
CA LEU A 86 -12.24 -2.25 16.83
C LEU A 86 -12.78 -0.96 17.44
N MET A 87 -12.36 0.21 16.95
CA MET A 87 -12.85 1.51 17.42
C MET A 87 -14.36 1.71 17.19
N PHE A 88 -14.98 1.07 16.20
CA PHE A 88 -16.43 1.15 16.02
C PHE A 88 -17.23 0.46 17.15
N TYR A 89 -16.61 -0.49 17.86
CA TYR A 89 -17.25 -1.25 18.93
C TYR A 89 -16.78 -0.84 20.33
N TYR A 90 -15.56 -0.31 20.45
CA TYR A 90 -14.99 0.14 21.72
C TYR A 90 -15.51 1.52 22.14
N ARG A 91 -16.05 1.65 23.36
CA ARG A 91 -16.40 2.95 23.95
C ARG A 91 -15.30 3.44 24.89
N PRO A 92 -14.75 4.65 24.68
CA PRO A 92 -13.68 5.22 25.52
C PRO A 92 -14.25 5.78 26.84
N THR A 93 -14.84 4.93 27.67
CA THR A 93 -15.39 5.30 28.99
C THR A 93 -15.04 4.25 30.04
N VAL A 94 -14.50 4.70 31.18
CA VAL A 94 -13.97 3.83 32.24
C VAL A 94 -15.02 2.84 32.76
N ALA A 95 -16.28 3.27 32.82
CA ALA A 95 -17.39 2.45 33.34
C ALA A 95 -17.70 1.22 32.47
N TYR A 96 -17.50 1.30 31.15
CA TYR A 96 -17.87 0.24 30.21
C TYR A 96 -16.68 -0.40 29.50
N ALA A 97 -15.47 0.17 29.62
CA ALA A 97 -14.29 -0.29 28.90
C ALA A 97 -13.97 -1.78 29.11
N TYR A 98 -14.12 -2.31 30.32
CA TYR A 98 -13.87 -3.73 30.57
C TYR A 98 -14.92 -4.63 29.90
N MET A 99 -16.21 -4.26 30.02
CA MET A 99 -17.31 -5.04 29.45
C MET A 99 -17.25 -5.04 27.92
N ASP A 100 -16.91 -3.90 27.31
CA ASP A 100 -16.73 -3.81 25.86
C ASP A 100 -15.61 -4.79 25.39
N ILE A 101 -14.50 -4.91 26.12
CA ILE A 101 -13.44 -5.87 25.77
C ILE A 101 -13.92 -7.33 25.90
N VAL A 102 -14.75 -7.64 26.90
CA VAL A 102 -15.33 -8.99 27.05
C VAL A 102 -16.28 -9.28 25.90
N ASP A 103 -17.19 -8.36 25.57
CA ASP A 103 -18.14 -8.49 24.46
C ASP A 103 -17.43 -8.64 23.10
N LEU A 104 -16.34 -7.89 22.89
CA LEU A 104 -15.47 -8.03 21.72
C LEU A 104 -14.75 -9.40 21.69
N ALA A 105 -14.53 -10.06 22.83
CA ALA A 105 -13.90 -11.39 22.89
C ALA A 105 -14.86 -12.49 22.44
N GLU A 106 -16.13 -12.38 22.85
CA GLU A 106 -17.14 -13.41 22.70
C GLU A 106 -17.68 -13.49 21.26
N GLN A 107 -17.56 -12.41 20.49
CA GLN A 107 -17.97 -12.37 19.09
C GLN A 107 -16.85 -12.89 18.17
N VAL A 108 -17.11 -14.02 17.49
CA VAL A 108 -16.14 -14.73 16.63
C VAL A 108 -15.37 -13.82 15.64
N PRO A 109 -16.01 -12.93 14.83
CA PRO A 109 -15.25 -12.11 13.88
C PRO A 109 -14.44 -10.99 14.56
N LEU A 110 -14.92 -10.42 15.67
CA LEU A 110 -14.25 -9.31 16.36
C LEU A 110 -13.16 -9.80 17.32
N GLY A 111 -13.35 -10.96 17.94
CA GLY A 111 -12.37 -11.59 18.81
C GLY A 111 -11.10 -11.97 18.07
N VAL A 112 -11.23 -12.56 16.87
CA VAL A 112 -10.07 -12.86 16.00
C VAL A 112 -9.36 -11.57 15.57
N MET A 113 -10.10 -10.51 15.23
CA MET A 113 -9.51 -9.23 14.84
C MET A 113 -8.76 -8.56 15.99
N ARG A 114 -9.23 -8.69 17.23
CA ARG A 114 -8.52 -8.19 18.42
C ARG A 114 -7.21 -8.93 18.64
N GLU A 115 -7.24 -10.25 18.55
CA GLU A 115 -6.03 -11.06 18.68
C GLU A 115 -5.03 -10.75 17.56
N LEU A 116 -5.51 -10.57 16.34
CA LEU A 116 -4.69 -10.16 15.20
C LEU A 116 -4.09 -8.77 15.40
N HIS A 117 -4.84 -7.80 15.92
CA HIS A 117 -4.34 -6.47 16.25
C HIS A 117 -3.23 -6.54 17.32
N ARG A 118 -3.41 -7.37 18.35
CA ARG A 118 -2.41 -7.58 19.42
C ARG A 118 -1.12 -8.25 18.90
N TRP A 119 -1.25 -9.35 18.17
CA TRP A 119 -0.09 -10.03 17.58
C TRP A 119 0.58 -9.17 16.50
N GLY A 120 -0.21 -8.40 15.75
CA GLY A 120 0.25 -7.36 14.83
C GLY A 120 1.16 -6.35 15.53
N ALA A 121 0.70 -5.77 16.64
CA ALA A 121 1.48 -4.82 17.45
C ALA A 121 2.83 -5.39 17.90
N HIS A 122 2.84 -6.64 18.38
CA HIS A 122 4.09 -7.29 18.75
C HIS A 122 5.02 -7.50 17.55
N ALA A 123 4.49 -7.96 16.42
CA ALA A 123 5.26 -8.14 15.20
C ALA A 123 5.80 -6.80 14.65
N MET A 124 5.00 -5.73 14.68
CA MET A 124 5.41 -4.39 14.26
C MET A 124 6.60 -3.90 15.10
N VAL A 125 6.51 -4.00 16.43
CA VAL A 125 7.61 -3.56 17.31
C VAL A 125 8.89 -4.35 17.05
N ILE A 126 8.80 -5.68 16.93
CA ILE A 126 9.95 -6.53 16.63
C ILE A 126 10.56 -6.15 15.28
N THR A 127 9.72 -5.89 14.27
CA THR A 127 10.20 -5.55 12.94
C THR A 127 10.79 -4.15 12.87
N VAL A 128 10.32 -3.19 13.67
CA VAL A 128 10.94 -1.86 13.82
C VAL A 128 12.31 -1.96 14.50
N TRP A 129 12.44 -2.80 15.53
CA TRP A 129 13.73 -3.03 16.20
C TRP A 129 14.79 -3.64 15.29
N LEU A 130 14.37 -4.48 14.35
CA LEU A 130 15.25 -5.17 13.41
C LEU A 130 15.50 -4.37 12.12
N HIS A 131 14.71 -3.32 11.85
CA HIS A 131 14.81 -2.47 10.66
C HIS A 131 15.98 -1.48 10.78
#